data_AF-A0A379SQN2-F1
#
_entry.id   AF-A0A379SQN2-F1
#
_cell.length_a   1.000
_cell.length_b   1.000
_cell.length_c   1.000
_cell.angle_alpha   90.00
_cell.angle_beta   90.00
_cell.angle_gamma   90.00
#
_symmetry.space_group_name_H-M   'P 1'
#
loop_
_entity.id
_entity.type
_entity.pdbx_description
1 polymer ?
#
loop_
_entity_poly.entity_id
_entity_poly.type
_entity_poly.pdbx_seq_one_letter_code
_entity_poly.pdbx_strand_id
1 'polypeptide(L)'
;MMLTKNTAQSLGLTDRTDAEQSISGGARYLEDMMAKVPETVPEDERIWFALAAYNMGYAHMLDARALTVKTKGNPDSWTDVKQRLPLLSQKPYYSKLTYGYARGHEAYAYVENIRKYQISLVGYLQEKEKQEAEAMKLAQDYPAASPEELNKAPFPFLSFLSQSSGYLTHSPSLLFTPQKKEEK
;
A
#
# COMPACT_ATOMS: atom_id res chain seq x y z
N MET A 1 -3.19 -9.48 10.91
CA MET A 1 -4.35 -8.69 10.39
C MET A 1 -5.39 -8.29 11.45
N MET A 2 -5.04 -8.28 12.75
CA MET A 2 -5.93 -7.85 13.85
C MET A 2 -7.32 -8.53 13.87
N LEU A 3 -7.37 -9.82 13.54
CA LEU A 3 -8.63 -10.58 13.52
C LEU A 3 -9.18 -10.75 14.95
N THR A 4 -10.47 -10.46 15.10
CA THR A 4 -11.18 -10.81 16.34
C THR A 4 -11.25 -12.32 16.49
N LYS A 5 -11.47 -12.81 17.72
CA LYS A 5 -11.63 -14.26 17.96
C LYS A 5 -12.77 -14.85 17.13
N ASN A 6 -13.91 -14.15 17.06
CA ASN A 6 -15.08 -14.59 16.31
C ASN A 6 -14.79 -14.66 14.81
N THR A 7 -14.12 -13.64 14.26
CA THR A 7 -13.71 -13.61 12.84
C THR A 7 -12.71 -14.73 12.52
N ALA A 8 -11.72 -14.95 13.38
CA ALA A 8 -10.75 -16.02 13.18
C ALA A 8 -11.44 -17.41 13.19
N GLN A 9 -12.36 -17.62 14.13
CA GLN A 9 -13.14 -18.86 14.23
C GLN A 9 -14.04 -19.08 13.01
N SER A 10 -14.73 -18.04 12.51
CA SER A 10 -15.58 -18.17 11.31
C SER A 10 -14.79 -18.53 10.05
N LEU A 11 -13.49 -18.21 10.02
CA LEU A 11 -12.58 -18.49 8.92
C LEU A 11 -11.78 -19.80 9.11
N GLY A 12 -12.06 -20.55 10.19
CA GLY A 12 -11.37 -21.79 10.51
C GLY A 12 -9.90 -21.62 10.89
N LEU A 13 -9.49 -20.45 11.38
CA LEU A 13 -8.10 -20.20 11.81
C LEU A 13 -7.87 -20.79 13.20
N THR A 14 -6.76 -21.50 13.36
CA THR A 14 -6.37 -22.10 14.64
C THR A 14 -5.49 -21.17 15.47
N ASP A 15 -4.64 -20.37 14.81
CA ASP A 15 -3.78 -19.38 15.47
C ASP A 15 -3.81 -18.05 14.73
N ARG A 16 -4.27 -17.00 15.42
CA ARG A 16 -4.35 -15.63 14.88
C ARG A 16 -3.05 -14.83 15.02
N THR A 17 -2.11 -15.35 15.81
CA THR A 17 -0.77 -14.77 16.03
C THR A 17 0.26 -15.33 15.07
N ASP A 18 -0.02 -16.49 14.46
CA ASP A 18 0.70 -16.97 13.29
C ASP A 18 0.55 -16.00 12.11
N ALA A 19 1.67 -15.59 11.53
CA ALA A 19 1.68 -14.53 10.53
C ALA A 19 0.95 -14.93 9.25
N GLU A 20 1.18 -16.15 8.77
CA GLU A 20 0.63 -16.66 7.51
C GLU A 20 -0.88 -16.83 7.61
N GLN A 21 -1.36 -17.48 8.69
CA GLN A 21 -2.79 -17.60 8.99
C GLN A 21 -3.46 -16.24 9.16
N SER A 22 -2.80 -15.31 9.86
CA SER A 22 -3.35 -13.97 10.07
C SER A 22 -3.51 -13.21 8.75
N ILE A 23 -2.52 -13.27 7.86
CA ILE A 23 -2.54 -12.61 6.54
C ILE A 23 -3.59 -13.25 5.64
N SER A 24 -3.54 -14.57 5.45
CA SER A 24 -4.49 -15.31 4.62
C SER A 24 -5.93 -15.17 5.12
N GLY A 25 -6.14 -15.25 6.44
CA GLY A 25 -7.44 -15.01 7.06
C GLY A 25 -7.95 -13.59 6.82
N GLY A 26 -7.11 -12.57 7.00
CA GLY A 26 -7.49 -11.18 6.76
C GLY A 26 -7.86 -10.90 5.30
N ALA A 27 -7.11 -11.47 4.35
CA ALA A 27 -7.40 -11.33 2.92
C ALA A 27 -8.76 -11.95 2.56
N ARG A 28 -9.02 -13.19 3.00
CA ARG A 28 -10.32 -13.86 2.80
C ARG A 28 -11.48 -13.08 3.42
N TYR A 29 -11.29 -12.56 4.63
CA TYR A 29 -12.33 -11.74 5.27
C TYR A 29 -12.61 -10.44 4.51
N LEU A 30 -11.60 -9.82 3.91
CA LEU A 30 -11.77 -8.64 3.08
C LEU A 30 -12.52 -8.97 1.78
N GLU A 31 -12.20 -10.08 1.13
CA GLU A 31 -12.94 -10.60 -0.03
C GLU A 31 -14.41 -10.86 0.31
N ASP A 32 -14.69 -11.49 1.46
CA ASP A 32 -16.05 -11.67 1.97
C ASP A 32 -16.79 -10.34 2.16
N MET A 33 -16.10 -9.30 2.62
CA MET A 33 -16.69 -7.96 2.76
C MET A 33 -16.97 -7.35 1.38
N MET A 34 -16.07 -7.48 0.42
CA MET A 34 -16.26 -6.99 -0.95
C MET A 34 -17.45 -7.68 -1.63
N ALA A 35 -17.60 -9.00 -1.46
CA ALA A 35 -18.72 -9.76 -1.99
C ALA A 35 -20.07 -9.34 -1.40
N LYS A 36 -20.08 -8.81 -0.16
CA LYS A 36 -21.29 -8.29 0.50
C LYS A 36 -21.63 -6.86 0.09
N VAL A 37 -20.70 -6.10 -0.49
CA VAL A 37 -20.98 -4.73 -0.93
C VAL A 37 -22.11 -4.77 -1.97
N PRO A 38 -23.17 -3.95 -1.81
CA PRO A 38 -24.29 -3.93 -2.76
C PRO A 38 -23.84 -3.73 -4.20
N GLU A 39 -24.49 -4.43 -5.13
CA GLU A 39 -24.09 -4.42 -6.54
C GLU A 39 -24.19 -3.05 -7.22
N THR A 40 -24.98 -2.14 -6.63
CA THR A 40 -25.11 -0.75 -7.06
C THR A 40 -23.82 0.06 -6.90
N VAL A 41 -22.90 -0.39 -6.06
CA VAL A 41 -21.58 0.24 -5.89
C VAL A 41 -20.68 -0.14 -7.07
N PRO A 42 -20.07 0.83 -7.76
CA PRO A 42 -19.10 0.59 -8.83
C PRO A 42 -17.98 -0.35 -8.39
N GLU A 43 -17.58 -1.27 -9.27
CA GLU A 43 -16.62 -2.33 -8.96
C GLU A 43 -15.29 -1.79 -8.44
N ASP A 44 -14.80 -0.70 -9.03
CA ASP A 44 -13.57 0.00 -8.67
C ASP A 44 -13.64 0.70 -7.30
N GLU A 45 -14.83 0.95 -6.77
CA GLU A 45 -15.03 1.56 -5.46
C GLU A 45 -15.35 0.57 -4.35
N ARG A 46 -15.76 -0.67 -4.67
CA ARG A 46 -16.18 -1.68 -3.69
C ARG A 46 -15.14 -1.93 -2.59
N ILE A 47 -13.86 -1.89 -2.94
CA ILE A 47 -12.76 -2.07 -1.99
C ILE A 47 -12.84 -1.06 -0.83
N TRP A 48 -13.23 0.18 -1.08
CA TRP A 48 -13.27 1.22 -0.04
C TRP A 48 -14.42 1.00 0.94
N PHE A 49 -15.59 0.58 0.43
CA PHE A 49 -16.72 0.16 1.25
C PHE A 49 -16.38 -1.09 2.07
N ALA A 50 -15.69 -2.05 1.47
CA ALA A 50 -15.25 -3.27 2.14
C ALA A 50 -14.24 -2.98 3.25
N LEU A 51 -13.28 -2.08 3.03
CA LEU A 51 -12.33 -1.66 4.07
C LEU A 51 -13.02 -0.93 5.23
N ALA A 52 -14.02 -0.10 4.96
CA ALA A 52 -14.84 0.51 6.00
C ALA A 52 -15.62 -0.58 6.80
N ALA A 53 -16.23 -1.54 6.10
CA ALA A 53 -16.93 -2.66 6.71
C ALA A 53 -15.99 -3.59 7.51
N TYR A 54 -14.75 -3.78 7.06
CA TYR A 54 -13.72 -4.54 7.78
C TYR A 54 -13.41 -3.90 9.13
N ASN A 55 -13.33 -2.56 9.17
CA ASN A 55 -12.98 -1.81 10.37
C ASN A 55 -14.13 -1.66 11.38
N MET A 56 -15.30 -1.17 10.92
CA MET A 56 -16.42 -0.85 11.82
C MET A 56 -17.61 -1.81 11.69
N GLY A 57 -17.54 -2.80 10.81
CA GLY A 57 -18.60 -3.77 10.56
C GLY A 57 -19.50 -3.39 9.38
N TYR A 58 -19.98 -4.41 8.66
CA TYR A 58 -20.85 -4.27 7.49
C TYR A 58 -22.16 -3.53 7.81
N ALA A 59 -22.76 -3.80 8.96
CA ALA A 59 -24.00 -3.15 9.39
C ALA A 59 -23.87 -1.63 9.49
N HIS A 60 -22.76 -1.14 10.07
CA HIS A 60 -22.50 0.29 10.15
C HIS A 60 -22.07 0.92 8.81
N MET A 61 -21.47 0.14 7.91
CA MET A 61 -21.26 0.59 6.52
C MET A 61 -22.61 0.85 5.82
N LEU A 62 -23.61 -0.02 6.02
CA LEU A 62 -24.96 0.22 5.51
C LEU A 62 -25.61 1.47 6.14
N ASP A 63 -25.41 1.70 7.43
CA ASP A 63 -25.86 2.93 8.08
C ASP A 63 -25.20 4.19 7.50
N ALA A 64 -23.91 4.12 7.12
CA ALA A 64 -23.23 5.22 6.43
C ALA A 64 -23.83 5.50 5.04
N ARG A 65 -24.18 4.44 4.29
CA ARG A 65 -24.90 4.57 3.01
C ARG A 65 -26.30 5.17 3.22
N ALA A 66 -27.06 4.68 4.19
CA ALA A 66 -28.38 5.20 4.51
C ALA A 66 -28.33 6.67 4.95
N LEU A 67 -27.34 7.05 5.75
CA LEU A 67 -27.11 8.44 6.12
C LEU A 67 -26.76 9.32 4.92
N THR A 68 -26.01 8.79 3.96
CA THR A 68 -25.65 9.50 2.73
C THR A 68 -26.90 9.83 1.91
N VAL A 69 -27.83 8.88 1.73
CA VAL A 69 -29.15 9.15 1.12
C VAL A 69 -29.92 10.22 1.90
N LYS A 70 -30.02 10.09 3.22
CA LYS A 70 -30.75 11.05 4.08
C LYS A 70 -30.18 12.48 4.01
N THR A 71 -28.88 12.60 3.70
CA THR A 71 -28.16 13.86 3.55
C THR A 71 -27.93 14.25 2.08
N LYS A 72 -28.73 13.70 1.17
CA LYS A 72 -28.77 14.03 -0.28
C LYS A 72 -27.44 13.81 -1.02
N GLY A 73 -26.64 12.82 -0.60
CA GLY A 73 -25.47 12.33 -1.35
C GLY A 73 -25.74 11.02 -2.08
N ASN A 74 -24.80 10.60 -2.92
CA ASN A 74 -24.84 9.31 -3.60
C ASN A 74 -24.33 8.19 -2.67
N PRO A 75 -25.17 7.21 -2.26
CA PRO A 75 -24.76 6.10 -1.39
C PRO A 75 -23.84 5.07 -2.07
N ASP A 76 -23.69 5.15 -3.39
CA ASP A 76 -22.84 4.28 -4.18
C ASP A 76 -21.49 4.94 -4.53
N SER A 77 -21.32 6.22 -4.20
CA SER A 77 -20.04 6.94 -4.31
C SER A 77 -19.31 6.90 -2.98
N TRP A 78 -18.12 6.30 -2.96
CA TRP A 78 -17.23 6.31 -1.82
C TRP A 78 -16.88 7.72 -1.38
N THR A 79 -16.68 8.64 -2.34
CA THR A 79 -16.36 10.04 -2.03
C THR A 79 -17.45 10.69 -1.18
N ASP A 80 -18.72 10.41 -1.47
CA ASP A 80 -19.85 10.95 -0.72
C ASP A 80 -20.02 10.25 0.63
N VAL A 81 -19.98 8.92 0.63
CA VAL A 81 -20.16 8.08 1.83
C VAL A 81 -19.07 8.33 2.86
N LYS A 82 -17.82 8.46 2.42
CA LYS A 82 -16.66 8.74 3.27
C LYS A 82 -16.88 9.97 4.16
N GLN A 83 -17.49 11.04 3.62
CA GLN A 83 -17.75 12.27 4.38
C GLN A 83 -18.76 12.08 5.52
N ARG A 84 -19.60 11.03 5.45
CA ARG A 84 -20.64 10.76 6.46
C ARG A 84 -20.13 9.86 7.58
N LEU A 85 -19.02 9.15 7.40
CA LEU A 85 -18.46 8.24 8.41
C LEU A 85 -18.30 8.90 9.79
N PRO A 86 -17.69 10.10 9.94
CA PRO A 86 -17.54 10.72 11.25
C PRO A 86 -18.88 11.10 11.94
N LEU A 87 -19.96 11.21 11.16
CA LEU A 87 -21.29 11.54 11.69
C LEU A 87 -21.92 10.36 12.43
N LEU A 88 -21.47 9.12 12.21
CA LEU A 88 -22.00 7.92 12.87
C LEU A 88 -21.70 7.89 14.38
N SER A 89 -20.77 8.72 14.85
CA SER A 89 -20.53 8.90 16.29
C SER A 89 -21.31 10.06 16.91
N GLN A 90 -22.05 10.83 16.11
CA GLN A 90 -22.77 12.02 16.57
C GLN A 90 -24.25 11.70 16.84
N LYS A 91 -24.71 11.93 18.09
CA LYS A 91 -26.07 11.60 18.55
C LYS A 91 -27.20 12.11 17.65
N PRO A 92 -27.16 13.33 17.08
CA PRO A 92 -28.20 13.81 16.17
C PRO A 92 -28.41 12.95 14.91
N TYR A 93 -27.39 12.16 14.54
CA TYR A 93 -27.40 11.29 13.38
C TYR A 93 -27.61 9.84 13.78
N TYR A 94 -26.74 9.26 14.62
CA TYR A 94 -26.75 7.82 14.89
C TYR A 94 -28.04 7.33 15.56
N SER A 95 -28.71 8.18 16.34
CA SER A 95 -29.97 7.83 17.00
C SER A 95 -31.12 7.54 16.01
N LYS A 96 -30.94 7.89 14.73
CA LYS A 96 -31.90 7.69 13.64
C LYS A 96 -31.44 6.62 12.65
N LEU A 97 -30.35 5.92 12.93
CA LEU A 97 -29.78 4.86 12.11
C LEU A 97 -30.17 3.49 12.67
N THR A 98 -30.08 2.44 11.85
CA THR A 98 -30.63 1.12 12.19
C THR A 98 -29.78 0.44 13.26
N TYR A 99 -28.46 0.54 13.16
CA TYR A 99 -27.52 -0.11 14.06
C TYR A 99 -26.92 0.85 15.08
N GLY A 100 -27.22 2.15 14.97
CA GLY A 100 -26.92 3.14 15.99
C GLY A 100 -25.48 3.66 15.94
N TYR A 101 -24.90 3.86 17.11
CA TYR A 101 -23.57 4.48 17.27
C TYR A 101 -22.48 3.63 16.64
N ALA A 102 -21.62 4.25 15.85
CA ALA A 102 -20.36 3.66 15.39
C ALA A 102 -19.22 4.68 15.46
N ARG A 103 -17.99 4.18 15.64
CA ARG A 103 -16.78 5.00 15.60
C ARG A 103 -16.34 5.26 14.16
N GLY A 104 -17.19 5.88 13.35
CA GLY A 104 -16.91 6.05 11.93
C GLY A 104 -15.72 6.96 11.62
N HIS A 105 -15.25 7.79 12.56
CA HIS A 105 -13.98 8.51 12.40
C HIS A 105 -12.76 7.56 12.39
N GLU A 106 -12.79 6.45 13.15
CA GLU A 106 -11.74 5.41 13.09
C GLU A 106 -11.76 4.73 11.72
N ALA A 107 -12.95 4.41 11.19
CA ALA A 107 -13.10 3.81 9.86
C ALA A 107 -12.62 4.74 8.75
N TYR A 108 -12.95 6.05 8.83
CA TYR A 108 -12.43 7.05 7.91
C TYR A 108 -10.89 7.05 7.91
N ALA A 109 -10.28 7.16 9.10
CA ALA A 109 -8.83 7.21 9.23
C ALA A 109 -8.16 5.91 8.74
N TYR A 110 -8.77 4.76 9.04
CA TYR A 110 -8.32 3.45 8.59
C TYR A 110 -8.23 3.36 7.08
N VAL A 111 -9.30 3.72 6.36
CA VAL A 111 -9.32 3.65 4.88
C VAL A 111 -8.30 4.61 4.27
N GLU A 112 -8.24 5.85 4.75
CA GLU A 112 -7.31 6.85 4.23
C GLU A 112 -5.84 6.44 4.47
N ASN A 113 -5.53 5.82 5.61
CA ASN A 113 -4.19 5.32 5.88
C ASN A 113 -3.82 4.15 4.96
N ILE A 114 -4.72 3.20 4.73
CA ILE A 114 -4.50 2.11 3.78
C ILE A 114 -4.23 2.64 2.38
N ARG A 115 -5.00 3.63 1.92
CA ARG A 115 -4.77 4.26 0.62
C ARG A 115 -3.38 4.89 0.52
N LYS A 116 -2.93 5.59 1.58
CA LYS A 116 -1.57 6.15 1.63
C LYS A 116 -0.49 5.06 1.55
N TYR A 117 -0.65 3.98 2.31
CA TYR A 117 0.30 2.86 2.25
C TYR A 117 0.32 2.19 0.88
N GLN A 118 -0.84 2.00 0.26
CA GLN A 118 -0.94 1.45 -1.09
C GLN A 118 -0.20 2.31 -2.11
N ILE A 119 -0.43 3.63 -2.12
CA ILE A 119 0.25 4.57 -3.03
C ILE A 119 1.76 4.52 -2.81
N SER A 120 2.20 4.54 -1.55
CA SER A 120 3.62 4.46 -1.20
C SER A 120 4.26 3.15 -1.66
N LEU A 121 3.56 2.02 -1.49
CA LEU A 121 4.05 0.70 -1.88
C LEU A 121 4.15 0.58 -3.41
N VAL A 122 3.12 1.01 -4.14
CA VAL A 122 3.13 0.99 -5.61
C VAL A 122 4.27 1.84 -6.15
N GLY A 123 4.44 3.06 -5.62
CA GLY A 123 5.55 3.93 -6.04
C GLY A 123 6.94 3.32 -5.76
N TYR A 124 7.11 2.67 -4.60
CA TYR A 124 8.35 1.96 -4.28
C TYR A 124 8.63 0.81 -5.24
N LEU A 125 7.62 -0.01 -5.56
CA LEU A 125 7.77 -1.14 -6.48
C LEU A 125 8.11 -0.70 -7.90
N GLN A 126 7.46 0.37 -8.40
CA GLN A 126 7.75 0.94 -9.71
C GLN A 126 9.19 1.45 -9.82
N GLU A 127 9.70 2.11 -8.78
CA GLU A 127 11.09 2.59 -8.76
C GLU A 127 12.08 1.41 -8.72
N LYS A 128 11.78 0.36 -7.97
CA LYS A 128 12.60 -0.85 -7.93
C LYS A 128 12.66 -1.54 -9.30
N GLU A 129 11.52 -1.70 -9.98
CA GLU A 129 11.46 -2.27 -11.33
C GLU A 129 12.28 -1.46 -12.33
N LYS A 130 12.23 -0.12 -12.24
CA LYS A 130 13.02 0.77 -13.08
C LYS A 130 14.53 0.58 -12.86
N GLN A 131 14.97 0.50 -11.61
CA GLN A 131 16.38 0.27 -11.27
C GLN A 131 16.88 -1.08 -11.77
N GLU A 132 16.07 -2.13 -11.63
CA GLU A 132 16.39 -3.46 -12.15
C GLU A 132 16.50 -3.44 -13.69
N ALA A 133 15.60 -2.74 -14.38
CA ALA A 133 15.66 -2.58 -15.83
C ALA A 133 16.89 -1.78 -16.30
N GLU A 134 17.28 -0.73 -15.57
CA GLU A 134 18.51 0.04 -15.85
C GLU A 134 19.77 -0.80 -15.62
N ALA A 135 19.82 -1.56 -14.53
CA ALA A 135 20.93 -2.48 -14.24
C ALA A 135 21.06 -3.57 -15.32
N MET A 136 19.94 -4.13 -15.79
CA MET A 136 19.94 -5.10 -16.89
C MET A 136 20.45 -4.50 -18.20
N LYS A 137 20.05 -3.26 -18.54
CA LYS A 137 20.56 -2.56 -19.72
C LYS A 137 22.07 -2.32 -19.61
N LEU A 138 22.53 -1.83 -18.46
CA LEU A 138 23.96 -1.61 -18.23
C LEU A 138 24.77 -2.91 -18.35
N ALA A 139 24.25 -4.03 -17.83
CA ALA A 139 24.89 -5.33 -17.96
C ALA A 139 24.93 -5.85 -19.41
N GLN A 140 23.97 -5.47 -20.25
CA GLN A 140 23.97 -5.78 -21.69
C GLN A 140 24.97 -4.91 -22.45
N ASP A 141 25.06 -3.62 -22.12
CA ASP A 141 25.97 -2.68 -22.78
C ASP A 141 27.45 -2.95 -22.43
N TYR A 142 27.72 -3.53 -21.26
CA TYR A 142 29.06 -3.93 -20.80
C TYR A 142 29.10 -5.43 -20.44
N PRO A 143 29.15 -6.34 -21.43
CA PRO A 143 29.37 -7.74 -21.13
C PRO A 143 30.70 -7.87 -20.38
N ALA A 144 30.69 -8.57 -19.24
CA ALA A 144 31.91 -8.86 -18.49
C ALA A 144 32.93 -9.51 -19.44
N ALA A 145 34.09 -8.87 -19.62
CA ALA A 145 35.14 -9.39 -20.50
C ALA A 145 35.49 -10.82 -20.08
N SER A 146 35.49 -11.73 -21.05
CA SER A 146 35.89 -13.12 -20.80
C SER A 146 37.37 -13.16 -20.38
N PRO A 147 37.80 -14.12 -19.54
CA PRO A 147 39.22 -14.26 -19.17
C PRO A 147 40.16 -14.39 -20.38
N GLU A 148 39.66 -14.85 -21.53
CA GLU A 148 40.40 -14.95 -22.79
C GLU A 148 40.61 -13.58 -23.47
N GLU A 149 39.71 -12.62 -23.28
CA GLU A 149 39.86 -11.25 -23.80
C GLU A 149 40.88 -10.43 -23.00
N LEU A 150 41.06 -10.75 -21.71
CA LEU A 150 42.08 -10.17 -20.83
C LEU A 150 43.51 -10.58 -21.21
N ASN A 151 43.68 -11.71 -21.90
CA ASN A 151 44.97 -12.23 -22.37
C ASN A 151 45.33 -11.84 -23.80
N LYS A 152 44.47 -11.11 -24.53
CA LYS A 152 44.84 -10.49 -25.80
C LYS A 152 45.60 -9.18 -25.53
N ALA A 153 46.75 -9.05 -26.20
CA ALA A 153 47.76 -7.99 -26.05
C ALA A 153 47.19 -6.55 -25.91
N PRO A 154 47.92 -5.63 -25.24
CA PRO A 154 47.36 -4.39 -24.75
C PRO A 154 46.92 -3.47 -25.90
N PHE A 155 45.65 -3.09 -25.90
CA PHE A 155 45.16 -2.02 -26.76
C PHE A 155 45.91 -0.71 -26.44
N PRO A 156 46.26 0.12 -27.44
CA PRO A 156 46.91 1.39 -27.19
C PRO A 156 45.90 2.32 -26.49
N PHE A 157 46.22 2.74 -25.27
CA PHE A 157 45.37 3.52 -24.36
C PHE A 157 45.06 4.97 -24.80
N LEU A 158 45.19 5.34 -26.07
CA LEU A 158 45.23 6.76 -26.51
C LEU A 158 44.07 7.24 -27.39
N SER A 159 42.90 6.60 -27.39
CA SER A 159 41.76 7.10 -28.19
C SER A 159 40.50 7.47 -27.41
N PHE A 160 40.47 7.34 -26.08
CA PHE A 160 39.23 7.52 -25.31
C PHE A 160 39.06 8.89 -24.61
N LEU A 161 40.02 9.82 -24.73
CA LEU A 161 39.98 11.13 -24.05
C LEU A 161 39.56 12.32 -24.93
N SER A 162 39.05 12.09 -26.15
CA SER A 162 38.71 13.18 -27.10
C SER A 162 37.21 13.52 -27.18
N GLN A 163 36.32 12.88 -26.41
CA GLN A 163 34.90 13.26 -26.35
C GLN A 163 34.39 13.33 -24.90
N SER A 164 35.04 14.15 -24.07
CA SER A 164 34.45 14.59 -22.80
C SER A 164 34.59 16.11 -22.63
N SER A 165 33.99 16.87 -23.54
CA SER A 165 33.64 18.26 -23.27
C SER A 165 32.12 18.32 -23.09
N GLY A 166 31.63 18.11 -21.87
CA GLY A 166 30.18 18.30 -21.64
C GLY A 166 29.62 18.05 -20.25
N TYR A 167 30.10 17.07 -19.46
CA TYR A 167 29.39 16.69 -18.23
C TYR A 167 30.34 16.38 -17.07
N LEU A 168 30.94 17.43 -16.49
CA LEU A 168 31.56 17.38 -15.17
C LEU A 168 30.93 18.45 -14.28
N THR A 169 29.77 18.17 -13.70
CA THR A 169 29.36 18.75 -12.41
C THR A 169 28.33 17.82 -11.75
N HIS A 170 28.80 16.83 -10.99
CA HIS A 170 28.24 16.48 -9.67
C HIS A 170 29.07 15.33 -9.07
N SER A 171 29.94 15.69 -8.14
CA SER A 171 30.59 14.73 -7.23
C SER A 171 29.62 14.38 -6.08
N PRO A 172 29.38 13.09 -5.77
CA PRO A 172 28.86 12.70 -4.47
C PRO A 172 30.04 12.43 -3.52
N SER A 173 30.22 13.31 -2.55
CA SER A 173 31.12 13.09 -1.41
C SER A 173 30.58 11.96 -0.54
N LEU A 174 31.14 10.75 -0.66
CA LEU A 174 30.95 9.68 0.32
C LEU A 174 32.03 9.82 1.40
N LEU A 175 31.69 10.51 2.50
CA LEU A 175 32.45 10.45 3.75
C LEU A 175 32.02 9.21 4.52
N PHE A 176 32.83 8.15 4.43
CA PHE A 176 32.77 6.99 5.31
C PHE A 176 33.94 7.09 6.30
N THR A 177 33.66 7.38 7.57
CA THR A 177 34.64 7.34 8.66
C THR A 177 34.51 6.01 9.41
N PRO A 178 35.57 5.21 9.56
CA PRO A 178 35.55 4.02 10.41
C PRO A 178 35.78 4.39 11.89
N GLN A 179 34.99 3.78 12.78
CA GLN A 179 35.22 3.77 14.22
C GLN A 179 36.54 3.04 14.57
N LYS A 180 37.31 3.60 15.49
CA LYS A 180 38.33 2.87 16.25
C LYS A 180 38.11 3.09 17.75
N LYS A 181 38.07 1.98 18.50
CA LYS A 181 37.99 1.86 19.96
C LYS A 181 39.29 2.36 20.63
N GLU A 182 39.15 2.93 21.83
CA GLU A 182 40.10 2.89 22.97
C GLU A 182 39.30 3.40 24.21
N GLU A 183 38.90 2.53 25.14
CA GLU A 183 39.52 2.30 26.47
C GLU A 183 39.72 3.55 27.35
N LYS A 184 38.77 3.82 28.26
CA LYS A 184 38.92 3.69 29.72
C LYS A 184 37.61 3.96 30.45
#